data_AF-B2VZ63-F1
#
_entry.id   AF-B2VZ63-F1
#
_cell.length_a   1.000
_cell.length_b   1.000
_cell.length_c   1.000
_cell.angle_alpha   90.00
_cell.angle_beta   90.00
_cell.angle_gamma   90.00
#
_symmetry.space_group_name_H-M   'P 1'
#
loop_
_entity.id
_entity.type
_entity.pdbx_description
1 polymer ?
#
loop_
_entity_poly.entity_id
_entity_poly.type
_entity_poly.pdbx_seq_one_letter_code
_entity_poly.pdbx_strand_id
1 'polypeptide(L)'
;MSETERVIGHTPNWRQAHVDEAPSLSRFGSRFPSLQPEDVAPEEPTHKRSLADLSHEDRQKMIEMLNQFSSVIPADFVLPTRLALCRYIAAYINGFHEHMPFLHLPTMSVDTCSIELLLALAAVGAQYTFEGEKGVELFNISRAIATHRIRKRDTRLVQLQYQSESDYSSPRDGDSQGRTPQRKSSVSGPLGLPSDTDSPLGEDLMQTAQALLLLMALCTWAKHREILREALAIQSILATLIRDDGLDIEPLHEDISWTDWVRRETVKRTKFIVYGFSNLHCIVYNIPPFMLTSEVKLPLPCTAAEFKASTEASWKEARKKSTPEVLFQDALKRLFSRQGRDVTEYNSSSGNYALIHALIQHVFFLRQVARCRFEGAGDLSPEDISSLENALRNWQIGWRQNPESSLNPMNRNGPVAFNSTALLRLAYIRFAGVLRVWAMIFKGSQTWAIVDVIGSSLNLYADMLESG
;
A
#
# COMPACT_ATOMS: atom_id res chain seq x y z
N MET A 1 58.68 -25.35 60.08
CA MET A 1 57.37 -26.02 60.08
C MET A 1 56.33 -25.00 60.50
N SER A 2 55.58 -24.53 59.50
CA SER A 2 54.38 -23.69 59.47
C SER A 2 54.06 -22.75 60.62
N GLU A 3 54.18 -21.46 60.30
CA GLU A 3 53.75 -20.28 61.04
C GLU A 3 52.22 -20.06 61.00
N THR A 4 51.79 -19.37 62.04
CA THR A 4 50.54 -18.65 62.30
C THR A 4 50.30 -17.46 61.36
N GLU A 5 49.07 -16.93 61.42
CA GLU A 5 48.53 -15.71 60.74
C GLU A 5 48.07 -15.93 59.28
N ARG A 6 46.89 -15.49 58.79
CA ARG A 6 45.91 -14.46 59.17
C ARG A 6 44.61 -14.74 58.38
N VAL A 7 43.43 -14.54 58.97
CA VAL A 7 42.23 -14.11 58.22
C VAL A 7 41.50 -13.06 59.06
N ILE A 8 41.56 -11.80 58.62
CA ILE A 8 40.79 -10.65 59.15
C ILE A 8 40.18 -9.93 57.95
N GLY A 9 38.91 -9.49 58.09
CA GLY A 9 38.28 -8.46 57.26
C GLY A 9 36.77 -8.69 57.12
N HIS A 10 35.92 -8.25 58.04
CA HIS A 10 35.33 -6.89 58.17
C HIS A 10 34.39 -6.46 57.01
N THR A 11 33.10 -6.31 57.34
CA THR A 11 32.15 -5.30 56.79
C THR A 11 32.78 -3.89 56.84
N PRO A 12 32.49 -2.90 55.94
CA PRO A 12 31.19 -2.18 55.97
C PRO A 12 30.76 -1.34 54.72
N ASN A 13 29.60 -0.68 54.86
CA ASN A 13 29.22 0.68 54.39
C ASN A 13 29.15 1.05 52.89
N TRP A 14 27.92 1.43 52.46
CA TRP A 14 27.72 2.48 51.46
C TRP A 14 26.69 3.50 51.99
N ARG A 15 27.18 4.62 52.53
CA ARG A 15 26.42 5.88 52.68
C ARG A 15 26.79 6.81 51.53
N GLN A 16 25.78 7.14 50.74
CA GLN A 16 25.37 8.50 50.33
C GLN A 16 26.40 9.48 49.72
N ALA A 17 26.15 9.87 48.47
CA ALA A 17 26.26 11.26 48.02
C ALA A 17 25.32 11.49 46.82
N HIS A 18 24.28 12.29 47.05
CA HIS A 18 23.54 13.00 46.01
C HIS A 18 24.49 13.96 45.29
N VAL A 19 24.51 13.94 43.96
CA VAL A 19 24.95 15.08 43.15
C VAL A 19 23.91 15.26 42.05
N ASP A 20 23.25 16.41 42.10
CA ASP A 20 22.32 16.91 41.08
C ASP A 20 23.00 17.03 39.73
N GLU A 21 22.40 16.46 38.68
CA GLU A 21 22.79 16.73 37.29
C GLU A 21 21.60 17.35 36.53
N ALA A 22 21.81 18.57 36.07
CA ALA A 22 20.86 19.41 35.35
C ALA A 22 20.47 18.83 33.97
N PRO A 23 19.30 19.18 33.40
CA PRO A 23 18.80 18.57 32.18
C PRO A 23 19.55 19.12 30.96
N SER A 24 20.40 18.31 30.32
CA SER A 24 21.07 18.71 29.08
C SER A 24 20.14 18.51 27.86
N LEU A 25 19.59 19.63 27.39
CA LEU A 25 18.94 19.76 26.10
C LEU A 25 20.01 19.71 24.99
N SER A 26 20.37 18.51 24.51
CA SER A 26 21.10 18.32 23.24
C SER A 26 21.02 16.88 22.75
N ARG A 27 19.92 16.53 22.08
CA ARG A 27 19.83 15.34 21.20
C ARG A 27 19.31 15.65 19.79
N PHE A 28 19.36 16.92 19.38
CA PHE A 28 19.30 17.30 17.98
C PHE A 28 20.73 17.54 17.49
N GLY A 29 21.30 16.54 16.82
CA GLY A 29 22.64 16.60 16.26
C GLY A 29 22.70 15.80 14.97
N SER A 30 22.74 16.52 13.85
CA SER A 30 23.06 16.07 12.50
C SER A 30 24.31 15.17 12.48
N ARG A 31 24.16 13.92 12.02
CA ARG A 31 25.32 13.08 11.71
C ARG A 31 25.91 13.52 10.37
N PHE A 32 26.99 14.31 10.42
CA PHE A 32 27.91 14.39 9.30
C PHE A 32 28.66 13.05 9.15
N PRO A 33 28.96 12.59 7.92
CA PRO A 33 29.73 11.35 7.71
C PRO A 33 31.15 11.47 8.28
N SER A 34 31.63 10.40 8.90
CA SER A 34 33.01 10.27 9.39
C SER A 34 33.98 10.22 8.22
N LEU A 35 34.94 11.15 8.16
CA LEU A 35 36.08 11.11 7.23
C LEU A 35 37.13 10.13 7.75
N GLN A 36 36.95 8.84 7.46
CA GLN A 36 38.04 7.87 7.49
C GLN A 36 38.30 7.43 6.05
N PRO A 37 39.57 7.37 5.60
CA PRO A 37 39.89 6.85 4.28
C PRO A 37 39.69 5.34 4.31
N GLU A 38 38.58 4.85 3.74
CA GLU A 38 38.41 3.43 3.45
C GLU A 38 39.18 3.09 2.18
N ASP A 39 39.96 2.00 2.22
CA ASP A 39 40.68 1.45 1.08
C ASP A 39 39.68 1.06 -0.01
N VAL A 40 39.57 1.90 -1.05
CA VAL A 40 38.69 1.68 -2.20
C VAL A 40 39.27 0.57 -3.06
N ALA A 41 38.74 -0.64 -2.92
CA ALA A 41 38.76 -1.61 -4.02
C ALA A 41 38.03 -0.98 -5.22
N PRO A 42 38.47 -1.18 -6.47
CA PRO A 42 37.84 -0.56 -7.62
C PRO A 42 36.43 -1.14 -7.81
N GLU A 43 35.41 -0.43 -7.33
CA GLU A 43 34.00 -0.73 -7.61
C GLU A 43 33.74 -0.49 -9.10
N GLU A 44 33.16 -1.48 -9.78
CA GLU A 44 32.64 -1.33 -11.13
C GLU A 44 31.53 -0.25 -11.15
N PRO A 45 31.53 0.68 -12.13
CA PRO A 45 30.64 1.83 -12.13
C PRO A 45 29.24 1.41 -12.61
N THR A 46 28.41 0.86 -11.72
CA THR A 46 27.01 0.50 -12.04
C THR A 46 26.00 0.97 -11.00
N HIS A 47 26.32 2.01 -10.23
CA HIS A 47 25.30 2.69 -9.43
C HIS A 47 24.35 3.47 -10.35
N LYS A 48 23.23 2.85 -10.74
CA LYS A 48 22.11 3.56 -11.36
C LYS A 48 21.69 4.72 -10.45
N ARG A 49 21.60 5.91 -11.03
CA ARG A 49 21.21 7.15 -10.34
C ARG A 49 19.81 7.01 -9.77
N SER A 50 19.60 7.46 -8.52
CA SER A 50 18.28 7.46 -7.87
C SER A 50 17.29 8.35 -8.63
N LEU A 51 16.01 7.96 -8.65
CA LEU A 51 14.93 8.77 -9.24
C LEU A 51 14.81 10.16 -8.60
N ALA A 52 15.23 10.31 -7.34
CA ALA A 52 15.26 11.61 -6.66
C ALA A 52 16.34 12.56 -7.20
N ASP A 53 17.39 12.01 -7.82
CA ASP A 53 18.48 12.80 -8.37
C ASP A 53 18.19 13.06 -9.85
N LEU A 54 17.34 14.04 -10.15
CA LEU A 54 17.05 14.42 -11.54
C LEU A 54 18.20 15.25 -12.16
N SER A 55 18.58 14.93 -13.40
CA SER A 55 19.46 15.77 -14.23
C SER A 55 18.69 16.94 -14.86
N HIS A 56 19.41 17.84 -15.52
CA HIS A 56 18.80 18.82 -16.41
C HIS A 56 18.10 18.16 -17.61
N GLU A 57 18.70 17.08 -18.13
CA GLU A 57 18.14 16.30 -19.24
C GLU A 57 16.82 15.63 -18.85
N ASP A 58 16.76 15.04 -17.65
CA ASP A 58 15.54 14.43 -17.11
C ASP A 58 14.40 15.44 -17.02
N ARG A 59 14.67 16.66 -16.53
CA ARG A 59 13.66 17.72 -16.49
C ARG A 59 13.23 18.13 -17.90
N GLN A 60 14.16 18.18 -18.85
CA GLN A 60 13.85 18.52 -20.24
C GLN A 60 12.96 17.45 -20.88
N LYS A 61 13.25 16.16 -20.65
CA LYS A 61 12.41 15.03 -21.06
C LYS A 61 11.00 15.13 -20.46
N MET A 62 10.88 15.47 -19.16
CA MET A 62 9.56 15.69 -18.55
C MET A 62 8.77 16.81 -19.26
N ILE A 63 9.43 17.89 -19.67
CA ILE A 63 8.79 18.98 -20.44
C ILE A 63 8.33 18.46 -21.82
N GLU A 64 9.16 17.68 -22.51
CA GLU A 64 8.80 17.07 -23.80
C GLU A 64 7.60 16.13 -23.68
N MET A 65 7.55 15.33 -22.61
CA MET A 65 6.40 14.48 -22.31
C MET A 65 5.13 15.32 -22.05
N LEU A 66 5.23 16.42 -21.31
CA LEU A 66 4.10 17.33 -21.06
C LEU A 66 3.58 17.98 -22.34
N ASN A 67 4.45 18.35 -23.27
CA ASN A 67 4.05 18.97 -24.54
C ASN A 67 3.11 18.09 -25.37
N GLN A 68 3.20 16.76 -25.23
CA GLN A 68 2.29 15.79 -25.87
C GLN A 68 0.85 15.90 -25.34
N PHE A 69 0.65 16.53 -24.17
CA PHE A 69 -0.63 16.72 -23.50
C PHE A 69 -1.04 18.21 -23.45
N SER A 70 -0.47 19.05 -24.32
CA SER A 70 -0.78 20.49 -24.39
C SER A 70 -2.27 20.81 -24.58
N SER A 71 -3.07 19.89 -25.11
CA SER A 71 -4.52 20.05 -25.25
C SER A 71 -5.31 19.91 -23.95
N VAL A 72 -4.73 19.32 -22.90
CA VAL A 72 -5.39 19.09 -21.59
C VAL A 72 -4.71 19.81 -20.43
N ILE A 73 -3.53 20.37 -20.65
CA ILE A 73 -2.77 21.12 -19.64
C ILE A 73 -3.05 22.62 -19.79
N PRO A 74 -3.29 23.37 -18.70
CA PRO A 74 -3.41 24.83 -18.74
C PRO A 74 -2.17 25.49 -19.35
N ALA A 75 -2.37 26.50 -20.21
CA ALA A 75 -1.28 27.15 -20.94
C ALA A 75 -0.28 27.91 -20.03
N ASP A 76 -0.73 28.29 -18.83
CA ASP A 76 0.05 28.97 -17.80
C ASP A 76 0.79 28.01 -16.85
N PHE A 77 0.59 26.69 -16.99
CA PHE A 77 1.27 25.71 -16.15
C PHE A 77 2.79 25.71 -16.40
N VAL A 78 3.56 25.85 -15.33
CA VAL A 78 5.02 25.77 -15.38
C VAL A 78 5.51 24.62 -14.51
N LEU A 79 6.19 23.66 -15.14
CA LEU A 79 6.82 22.55 -14.42
C LEU A 79 7.82 23.09 -13.37
N PRO A 80 7.77 22.60 -12.11
CA PRO A 80 8.69 23.02 -11.06
C PRO A 80 10.17 22.93 -11.46
N THR A 81 11.02 23.69 -10.77
CA THR A 81 12.46 23.68 -11.04
C THR A 81 13.05 22.29 -10.78
N ARG A 82 14.20 21.98 -11.40
CA ARG A 82 14.89 20.69 -11.20
C ARG A 82 15.10 20.38 -9.72
N LEU A 83 15.56 21.36 -8.95
CA LEU A 83 15.81 21.22 -7.51
C LEU A 83 14.51 21.00 -6.70
N ALA A 84 13.41 21.65 -7.09
CA ALA A 84 12.11 21.40 -6.47
C ALA A 84 11.63 19.97 -6.76
N LEU A 85 11.73 19.51 -8.00
CA LEU A 85 11.36 18.14 -8.37
C LEU A 85 12.22 17.09 -7.63
N CYS A 86 13.55 17.27 -7.56
CA CYS A 86 14.42 16.39 -6.77
C CYS A 86 13.95 16.28 -5.32
N ARG A 87 13.66 17.43 -4.69
CA ARG A 87 13.23 17.50 -3.30
C ARG A 87 11.86 16.87 -3.09
N TYR A 88 10.90 17.09 -3.99
CA TYR A 88 9.58 16.46 -3.90
C TYR A 88 9.69 14.94 -4.07
N ILE A 89 10.39 14.45 -5.09
CA ILE A 89 10.56 12.99 -5.28
C ILE A 89 11.28 12.37 -4.08
N ALA A 90 12.33 13.01 -3.55
CA ALA A 90 13.00 12.56 -2.33
C ALA A 90 12.04 12.51 -1.13
N ALA A 91 11.18 13.52 -0.97
CA ALA A 91 10.19 13.56 0.10
C ALA A 91 9.11 12.48 -0.05
N TYR A 92 8.69 12.15 -1.27
CA TYR A 92 7.84 11.00 -1.53
C TYR A 92 8.51 9.69 -1.12
N ILE A 93 9.77 9.47 -1.55
CA ILE A 93 10.52 8.24 -1.28
C ILE A 93 10.70 8.04 0.23
N ASN A 94 11.16 9.07 0.94
CA ASN A 94 11.44 9.00 2.37
C ASN A 94 10.18 9.07 3.25
N GLY A 95 9.08 9.59 2.72
CA GLY A 95 7.83 9.77 3.43
C GLY A 95 6.81 8.69 3.07
N PHE A 96 6.12 8.87 1.95
CA PHE A 96 4.97 8.03 1.59
C PHE A 96 5.35 6.60 1.18
N HIS A 97 6.41 6.44 0.37
CA HIS A 97 6.77 5.16 -0.23
C HIS A 97 7.16 4.11 0.81
N GLU A 98 7.88 4.50 1.86
CA GLU A 98 8.24 3.58 2.94
C GLU A 98 7.02 2.97 3.64
N HIS A 99 5.92 3.71 3.75
CA HIS A 99 4.66 3.20 4.30
C HIS A 99 3.85 2.37 3.32
N MET A 100 4.00 2.63 2.02
CA MET A 100 3.24 2.01 0.94
C MET A 100 4.18 1.61 -0.21
N PRO A 101 4.97 0.52 -0.05
CA PRO A 101 5.94 0.13 -1.08
C PRO A 101 5.26 -0.69 -2.18
N PHE A 102 4.79 0.00 -3.23
CA PHE A 102 4.26 -0.63 -4.45
C PHE A 102 5.08 -0.36 -5.72
N LEU A 103 6.02 0.59 -5.68
CA LEU A 103 6.90 0.92 -6.80
C LEU A 103 8.31 0.37 -6.56
N HIS A 104 8.91 -0.24 -7.57
CA HIS A 104 10.28 -0.72 -7.47
C HIS A 104 11.28 0.38 -7.83
N LEU A 105 11.57 1.26 -6.87
CA LEU A 105 12.43 2.45 -7.07
C LEU A 105 13.79 2.15 -7.74
N PRO A 106 14.51 1.05 -7.44
CA PRO A 106 15.82 0.80 -8.06
C PRO A 106 15.79 0.59 -9.59
N THR A 107 14.64 0.25 -10.17
CA THR A 107 14.49 0.06 -11.62
C THR A 107 13.83 1.25 -12.32
N MET A 108 13.37 2.25 -11.57
CA MET A 108 12.67 3.41 -12.13
C MET A 108 13.64 4.49 -12.61
N SER A 109 13.27 5.14 -13.70
CA SER A 109 13.93 6.32 -14.28
C SER A 109 12.87 7.20 -14.96
N VAL A 110 13.24 8.43 -15.35
CA VAL A 110 12.33 9.27 -16.14
C VAL A 110 11.94 8.61 -17.46
N ASP A 111 12.86 7.88 -18.10
CA ASP A 111 12.59 7.19 -19.38
C ASP A 111 11.59 6.03 -19.26
N THR A 112 11.51 5.41 -18.08
CA THR A 112 10.62 4.25 -17.84
C THR A 112 9.30 4.63 -17.18
N CYS A 113 9.17 5.88 -16.72
CA CYS A 113 7.99 6.37 -16.02
C CYS A 113 7.10 7.24 -16.92
N SER A 114 5.80 7.11 -16.76
CA SER A 114 4.80 8.01 -17.32
C SER A 114 4.82 9.35 -16.62
N ILE A 115 4.49 10.41 -17.36
CA ILE A 115 4.55 11.77 -16.83
C ILE A 115 3.51 11.98 -15.72
N GLU A 116 2.32 11.41 -15.83
CA GLU A 116 1.30 11.49 -14.78
C GLU A 116 1.78 10.83 -13.47
N LEU A 117 2.54 9.73 -13.56
CA LEU A 117 3.13 9.09 -12.38
C LEU A 117 4.20 9.98 -11.77
N LEU A 118 5.14 10.51 -12.56
CA LEU A 118 6.17 11.42 -12.07
C LEU A 118 5.57 12.67 -11.37
N LEU A 119 4.52 13.24 -11.95
CA LEU A 119 3.80 14.37 -11.36
C LEU A 119 3.05 13.95 -10.09
N ALA A 120 2.46 12.76 -10.02
CA ALA A 120 1.79 12.27 -8.82
C ALA A 120 2.78 12.03 -7.67
N LEU A 121 3.96 11.48 -7.96
CA LEU A 121 5.06 11.35 -6.99
C LEU A 121 5.46 12.73 -6.46
N ALA A 122 5.64 13.70 -7.36
CA ALA A 122 5.99 15.07 -6.99
C ALA A 122 4.87 15.77 -6.20
N ALA A 123 3.59 15.54 -6.54
CA ALA A 123 2.45 16.09 -5.82
C ALA A 123 2.39 15.60 -4.37
N VAL A 124 2.60 14.29 -4.16
CA VAL A 124 2.70 13.72 -2.81
C VAL A 124 3.91 14.31 -2.09
N GLY A 125 5.06 14.33 -2.74
CA GLY A 125 6.29 14.91 -2.21
C GLY A 125 6.16 16.37 -1.76
N ALA A 126 5.50 17.20 -2.57
CA ALA A 126 5.25 18.60 -2.27
C ALA A 126 4.48 18.77 -0.95
N GLN A 127 3.50 17.90 -0.69
CA GLN A 127 2.75 17.87 0.57
C GLN A 127 3.67 17.55 1.77
N TYR A 128 4.57 16.58 1.63
CA TYR A 128 5.57 16.25 2.66
C TYR A 128 6.62 17.35 2.86
N THR A 129 6.77 18.25 1.89
CA THR A 129 7.64 19.43 2.01
C THR A 129 6.91 20.71 2.40
N PHE A 130 5.63 20.61 2.80
CA PHE A 130 4.78 21.74 3.19
C PHE A 130 4.50 22.77 2.09
N GLU A 131 4.52 22.33 0.82
CA GLU A 131 4.19 23.15 -0.36
C GLU A 131 2.86 22.71 -0.96
N GLY A 132 1.79 22.85 -0.17
CA GLY A 132 0.45 22.35 -0.51
C GLY A 132 -0.10 22.93 -1.82
N GLU A 133 0.10 24.21 -2.09
CA GLU A 133 -0.37 24.85 -3.34
C GLU A 133 0.26 24.21 -4.58
N LYS A 134 1.57 23.97 -4.55
CA LYS A 134 2.28 23.27 -5.63
C LYS A 134 1.87 21.81 -5.72
N GLY A 135 1.62 21.15 -4.59
CA GLY A 135 1.05 19.80 -4.55
C GLY A 135 -0.30 19.71 -5.27
N VAL A 136 -1.20 20.66 -5.02
CA VAL A 136 -2.52 20.73 -5.68
C VAL A 136 -2.42 21.01 -7.18
N GLU A 137 -1.52 21.91 -7.59
CA GLU A 137 -1.26 22.18 -9.01
C GLU A 137 -0.80 20.90 -9.74
N LEU A 138 0.23 20.23 -9.23
CA LEU A 138 0.76 18.98 -9.79
C LEU A 138 -0.28 17.85 -9.80
N PHE A 139 -1.07 17.75 -8.74
CA PHE A 139 -2.19 16.82 -8.63
C PHE A 139 -3.19 17.01 -9.79
N ASN A 140 -3.58 18.26 -10.07
CA ASN A 140 -4.54 18.56 -11.12
C ASN A 140 -4.01 18.20 -12.50
N ILE A 141 -2.74 18.53 -12.79
CA ILE A 141 -2.10 18.19 -14.06
C ILE A 141 -1.99 16.67 -14.24
N SER A 142 -1.49 15.96 -13.21
CA SER A 142 -1.39 14.49 -13.23
C SER A 142 -2.75 13.85 -13.49
N ARG A 143 -3.80 14.29 -12.80
CA ARG A 143 -5.17 13.80 -12.96
C ARG A 143 -5.72 14.05 -14.36
N ALA A 144 -5.50 15.23 -14.93
CA ALA A 144 -5.97 15.58 -16.27
C ALA A 144 -5.34 14.66 -17.32
N ILE A 145 -4.02 14.41 -17.23
CA ILE A 145 -3.29 13.51 -18.14
C ILE A 145 -3.77 12.07 -17.97
N ALA A 146 -3.90 11.58 -16.74
CA ALA A 146 -4.40 10.23 -16.45
C ALA A 146 -5.81 10.01 -17.03
N THR A 147 -6.70 10.98 -16.83
CA THR A 147 -8.07 10.94 -17.37
C THR A 147 -8.07 10.94 -18.90
N HIS A 148 -7.20 11.74 -19.52
CA HIS A 148 -7.04 11.78 -20.98
C HIS A 148 -6.58 10.44 -21.54
N ARG A 149 -5.58 9.81 -20.91
CA ARG A 149 -5.06 8.49 -21.31
C ARG A 149 -6.13 7.40 -21.24
N ILE A 150 -6.87 7.35 -20.14
CA ILE A 150 -7.99 6.40 -19.98
C ILE A 150 -9.02 6.59 -21.09
N ARG A 151 -9.51 7.82 -21.30
CA ARG A 151 -10.50 8.12 -22.35
C ARG A 151 -10.01 7.75 -23.75
N LYS A 152 -8.73 7.98 -24.05
CA LYS A 152 -8.13 7.65 -25.34
C LYS A 152 -8.09 6.14 -25.56
N ARG A 153 -7.71 5.36 -24.53
CA ARG A 153 -7.75 3.89 -24.57
C ARG A 153 -9.17 3.39 -24.78
N ASP A 154 -10.14 3.89 -24.00
CA ASP A 154 -11.54 3.48 -24.09
C ASP A 154 -12.11 3.73 -25.49
N THR A 155 -11.85 4.91 -26.06
CA THR A 155 -12.27 5.26 -27.43
C THR A 155 -11.66 4.31 -28.47
N ARG A 156 -10.39 3.93 -28.30
CA ARG A 156 -9.70 2.99 -29.19
C ARG A 156 -10.28 1.58 -29.11
N LEU A 157 -10.58 1.10 -27.90
CA LEU A 157 -11.22 -0.21 -27.68
C LEU A 157 -12.60 -0.27 -28.34
N VAL A 158 -13.41 0.79 -28.19
CA VAL A 158 -14.71 0.90 -28.85
C VAL A 158 -14.57 0.91 -30.37
N GLN A 159 -13.59 1.64 -30.92
CA GLN A 159 -13.37 1.69 -32.37
C GLN A 159 -12.98 0.32 -32.97
N LEU A 160 -12.16 -0.45 -32.26
CA LEU A 160 -11.77 -1.81 -32.68
C LEU A 160 -12.97 -2.77 -32.69
N GLN A 161 -13.93 -2.61 -31.76
CA GLN A 161 -15.17 -3.40 -31.76
C GLN A 161 -16.00 -3.13 -33.01
N TYR A 162 -16.23 -1.86 -33.35
CA TYR A 162 -16.98 -1.50 -34.57
C TYR A 162 -16.32 -2.05 -35.84
N GLN A 163 -14.99 -2.03 -35.92
CA GLN A 163 -14.26 -2.61 -37.05
C GLN A 163 -14.43 -4.14 -37.11
N SER A 164 -14.30 -4.83 -35.98
CA SER A 164 -14.50 -6.29 -35.92
C SER A 164 -15.93 -6.70 -36.30
N GLU A 165 -16.96 -5.99 -35.84
CA GLU A 165 -18.36 -6.27 -36.21
C GLU A 165 -18.64 -6.00 -37.70
N SER A 166 -17.98 -4.99 -38.29
CA SER A 166 -18.13 -4.69 -39.72
C SER A 166 -17.50 -5.74 -40.63
N ASP A 167 -16.40 -6.39 -40.21
CA ASP A 167 -15.77 -7.49 -40.95
C ASP A 167 -16.61 -8.77 -40.96
N TYR A 168 -17.44 -9.00 -39.93
CA TYR A 168 -18.41 -10.11 -39.91
C TYR A 168 -19.68 -9.83 -40.73
N SER A 169 -19.95 -8.56 -41.06
CA SER A 169 -21.19 -8.11 -41.70
C SER A 169 -21.10 -7.96 -43.23
N SER A 170 -19.96 -8.29 -43.84
CA SER A 170 -19.84 -8.35 -45.30
C SER A 170 -20.64 -9.55 -45.86
N PRO A 171 -21.55 -9.35 -46.84
CA PRO A 171 -22.26 -10.46 -47.46
C PRO A 171 -21.27 -11.28 -48.28
N ARG A 172 -20.95 -12.49 -47.83
CA ARG A 172 -20.30 -13.50 -48.69
C ARG A 172 -21.35 -14.03 -49.66
N ASP A 173 -21.37 -13.47 -50.87
CA ASP A 173 -21.89 -14.17 -52.03
C ASP A 173 -21.05 -15.43 -52.28
N GLY A 174 -21.68 -16.60 -52.33
CA GLY A 174 -21.05 -17.83 -52.84
C GLY A 174 -21.26 -19.09 -52.00
N ASP A 175 -22.39 -19.75 -52.27
CA ASP A 175 -22.56 -21.19 -52.42
C ASP A 175 -22.24 -22.20 -51.28
N SER A 176 -23.32 -22.80 -50.78
CA SER A 176 -23.53 -24.23 -50.48
C SER A 176 -22.35 -25.10 -49.98
N GLN A 177 -22.34 -25.43 -48.68
CA GLN A 177 -22.54 -26.80 -48.17
C GLN A 177 -22.42 -26.86 -46.64
N GLY A 178 -23.24 -27.72 -46.03
CA GLY A 178 -23.56 -27.73 -44.62
C GLY A 178 -22.37 -27.90 -43.68
N ARG A 179 -22.23 -26.94 -42.76
CA ARG A 179 -21.73 -27.16 -41.41
C ARG A 179 -22.27 -26.04 -40.54
N THR A 180 -23.24 -26.36 -39.69
CA THR A 180 -23.65 -25.50 -38.57
C THR A 180 -22.41 -25.12 -37.77
N PRO A 181 -22.06 -23.82 -37.64
CA PRO A 181 -21.07 -23.44 -36.66
C PRO A 181 -21.68 -23.68 -35.29
N GLN A 182 -21.02 -24.45 -34.43
CA GLN A 182 -21.32 -24.46 -33.00
C GLN A 182 -21.22 -23.01 -32.52
N ARG A 183 -22.38 -22.39 -32.24
CA ARG A 183 -22.46 -21.19 -31.41
C ARG A 183 -21.80 -21.53 -30.08
N LYS A 184 -20.52 -21.16 -29.91
CA LYS A 184 -20.05 -20.80 -28.57
C LYS A 184 -20.97 -19.67 -28.13
N SER A 185 -21.65 -19.86 -27.02
CA SER A 185 -22.54 -18.87 -26.43
C SER A 185 -21.82 -17.53 -26.36
N SER A 186 -22.21 -16.57 -27.19
CA SER A 186 -21.85 -15.16 -27.02
C SER A 186 -22.36 -14.74 -25.65
N VAL A 187 -21.45 -14.64 -24.69
CA VAL A 187 -21.69 -13.94 -23.42
C VAL A 187 -21.33 -12.47 -23.66
N SER A 188 -21.97 -11.86 -24.66
CA SER A 188 -21.99 -10.41 -24.80
C SER A 188 -23.21 -9.95 -24.00
N GLY A 189 -23.00 -9.24 -22.89
CA GLY A 189 -24.10 -8.62 -22.16
C GLY A 189 -24.91 -7.68 -23.05
N PRO A 190 -26.07 -7.16 -22.60
CA PRO A 190 -26.96 -6.29 -23.39
C PRO A 190 -26.32 -4.98 -23.88
N LEU A 191 -25.08 -4.68 -23.48
CA LEU A 191 -24.27 -3.53 -23.90
C LEU A 191 -23.08 -3.88 -24.80
N GLY A 192 -22.93 -5.14 -25.24
CA GLY A 192 -21.89 -5.55 -26.19
C GLY A 192 -20.44 -5.53 -25.68
N LEU A 193 -20.21 -5.37 -24.36
CA LEU A 193 -18.86 -5.34 -23.80
C LEU A 193 -18.24 -6.75 -23.74
N PRO A 194 -17.01 -6.95 -24.24
CA PRO A 194 -16.33 -8.24 -24.17
C PRO A 194 -15.88 -8.53 -22.73
N SER A 195 -16.04 -9.79 -22.34
CA SER A 195 -15.25 -10.41 -21.28
C SER A 195 -14.31 -11.38 -21.97
N ASP A 196 -13.16 -10.91 -22.44
CA ASP A 196 -12.05 -11.77 -22.86
C ASP A 196 -10.70 -11.11 -22.52
N THR A 197 -9.83 -11.94 -21.96
CA THR A 197 -8.61 -11.66 -21.20
C THR A 197 -7.36 -11.36 -22.02
N ASP A 198 -7.47 -11.24 -23.35
CA ASP A 198 -6.33 -10.95 -24.23
C ASP A 198 -6.53 -9.63 -24.97
N SER A 199 -6.17 -8.51 -24.31
CA SER A 199 -6.15 -7.18 -24.94
C SER A 199 -4.91 -7.05 -25.84
N PRO A 200 -5.03 -7.01 -27.19
CA PRO A 200 -3.88 -7.07 -28.09
C PRO A 200 -3.16 -5.71 -28.29
N LEU A 201 -3.36 -4.73 -27.42
CA LEU A 201 -2.81 -3.37 -27.61
C LEU A 201 -2.23 -2.75 -26.34
N GLY A 202 -0.94 -3.01 -26.11
CA GLY A 202 0.18 -2.04 -26.02
C GLY A 202 0.15 -0.80 -25.11
N GLU A 203 -0.96 -0.41 -24.50
CA GLU A 203 -0.99 0.68 -23.51
C GLU A 203 -1.33 0.10 -22.13
N ASP A 204 -0.29 -0.36 -21.43
CA ASP A 204 -0.37 -0.75 -20.03
C ASP A 204 -0.71 0.49 -19.17
N LEU A 205 -1.96 0.58 -18.72
CA LEU A 205 -2.43 1.64 -17.83
C LEU A 205 -2.01 1.43 -16.37
N MET A 206 -1.19 0.44 -16.04
CA MET A 206 -0.74 0.21 -14.67
C MET A 206 -0.08 1.44 -14.07
N GLN A 207 0.78 2.14 -14.81
CA GLN A 207 1.39 3.37 -14.28
C GLN A 207 0.39 4.52 -14.12
N THR A 208 -0.64 4.59 -14.97
CA THR A 208 -1.75 5.52 -14.79
C THR A 208 -2.56 5.16 -13.54
N ALA A 209 -2.79 3.87 -13.26
CA ALA A 209 -3.40 3.41 -12.02
C ALA A 209 -2.52 3.72 -10.79
N GLN A 210 -1.21 3.57 -10.89
CA GLN A 210 -0.26 3.97 -9.85
C GLN A 210 -0.30 5.47 -9.57
N ALA A 211 -0.39 6.30 -10.61
CA ALA A 211 -0.57 7.74 -10.47
C ALA A 211 -1.89 8.05 -9.75
N LEU A 212 -3.00 7.49 -10.23
CA LEU A 212 -4.32 7.67 -9.60
C LEU A 212 -4.36 7.18 -8.14
N LEU A 213 -3.65 6.10 -7.80
CA LEU A 213 -3.53 5.63 -6.42
C LEU A 213 -2.88 6.70 -5.51
N LEU A 214 -1.80 7.33 -5.97
CA LEU A 214 -1.13 8.41 -5.24
C LEU A 214 -2.03 9.64 -5.09
N LEU A 215 -2.75 10.01 -6.16
CA LEU A 215 -3.70 11.12 -6.13
C LEU A 215 -4.87 10.83 -5.16
N MET A 216 -5.44 9.63 -5.20
CA MET A 216 -6.47 9.20 -4.24
C MET A 216 -5.96 9.33 -2.81
N ALA A 217 -4.73 8.87 -2.53
CA ALA A 217 -4.16 8.92 -1.20
C ALA A 217 -3.99 10.35 -0.66
N LEU A 218 -3.71 11.34 -1.53
CA LEU A 218 -3.72 12.76 -1.16
C LEU A 218 -5.11 13.24 -0.78
N CYS A 219 -6.12 12.88 -1.57
CA CYS A 219 -7.50 13.27 -1.31
C CYS A 219 -8.08 12.61 -0.05
N THR A 220 -7.67 11.37 0.26
CA THR A 220 -8.17 10.59 1.41
C THR A 220 -8.01 11.31 2.75
N TRP A 221 -7.04 12.20 2.92
CA TRP A 221 -6.78 12.89 4.20
C TRP A 221 -7.13 14.37 4.18
N ALA A 222 -7.76 14.84 3.11
CA ALA A 222 -8.09 16.23 2.96
C ALA A 222 -9.24 16.64 3.89
N LYS A 223 -9.13 17.84 4.49
CA LYS A 223 -10.09 18.35 5.48
C LYS A 223 -11.46 18.70 4.88
N HIS A 224 -11.57 18.86 3.56
CA HIS A 224 -12.77 19.32 2.89
C HIS A 224 -13.60 18.17 2.29
N ARG A 225 -14.91 18.18 2.52
CA ARG A 225 -15.86 17.16 2.03
C ARG A 225 -15.88 17.02 0.51
N GLU A 226 -15.57 18.09 -0.23
CA GLU A 226 -15.53 18.06 -1.69
C GLU A 226 -14.36 17.21 -2.20
N ILE A 227 -13.23 17.23 -1.51
CA ILE A 227 -12.04 16.45 -1.86
C ILE A 227 -12.25 14.95 -1.59
N LEU A 228 -13.08 14.61 -0.59
CA LEU A 228 -13.51 13.22 -0.40
C LEU A 228 -14.31 12.70 -1.61
N ARG A 229 -15.14 13.53 -2.26
CA ARG A 229 -15.85 13.11 -3.48
C ARG A 229 -14.87 12.79 -4.60
N GLU A 230 -13.80 13.57 -4.72
CA GLU A 230 -12.73 13.30 -5.69
C GLU A 230 -12.01 11.98 -5.37
N ALA A 231 -11.70 11.70 -4.10
CA ALA A 231 -11.11 10.43 -3.69
C ALA A 231 -11.98 9.24 -4.12
N LEU A 232 -13.29 9.34 -3.92
CA LEU A 232 -14.25 8.28 -4.30
C LEU A 232 -14.38 8.13 -5.81
N ALA A 233 -14.38 9.24 -6.57
CA ALA A 233 -14.38 9.19 -8.03
C ALA A 233 -13.12 8.49 -8.56
N ILE A 234 -11.94 8.85 -8.05
CA ILE A 234 -10.68 8.20 -8.40
C ILE A 234 -10.70 6.72 -7.99
N GLN A 235 -11.22 6.40 -6.80
CA GLN A 235 -11.33 5.02 -6.34
C GLN A 235 -12.18 4.16 -7.27
N SER A 236 -13.30 4.69 -7.79
CA SER A 236 -14.13 3.98 -8.76
C SER A 236 -13.38 3.66 -10.06
N ILE A 237 -12.62 4.64 -10.57
CA ILE A 237 -11.80 4.46 -11.78
C ILE A 237 -10.70 3.43 -11.52
N LEU A 238 -9.99 3.54 -10.39
CA LEU A 238 -8.96 2.58 -9.99
C LEU A 238 -9.49 1.16 -9.90
N ALA A 239 -10.64 0.97 -9.25
CA ALA A 239 -11.24 -0.35 -9.11
C ALA A 239 -11.65 -0.95 -10.47
N THR A 240 -11.93 -0.12 -11.47
CA THR A 240 -12.18 -0.58 -12.85
C THR A 240 -10.88 -1.00 -13.52
N LEU A 241 -9.86 -0.13 -13.51
CA LEU A 241 -8.55 -0.43 -14.11
C LEU A 241 -7.90 -1.69 -13.54
N ILE A 242 -8.00 -1.89 -12.22
CA ILE A 242 -7.45 -3.07 -11.55
C ILE A 242 -8.22 -4.35 -11.91
N ARG A 243 -9.53 -4.27 -12.15
CA ARG A 243 -10.32 -5.42 -12.62
C ARG A 243 -10.03 -5.75 -14.07
N ASP A 244 -9.88 -4.74 -14.92
CA ASP A 244 -9.51 -4.91 -16.33
C ASP A 244 -8.13 -5.55 -16.49
N ASP A 245 -7.19 -5.23 -15.58
CA ASP A 245 -5.86 -5.87 -15.51
C ASP A 245 -5.89 -7.28 -14.87
N GLY A 246 -7.04 -7.71 -14.33
CA GLY A 246 -7.23 -9.01 -13.69
C GLY A 246 -6.83 -9.04 -12.20
N LEU A 247 -7.44 -9.93 -11.43
CA LEU A 247 -7.14 -10.14 -10.01
C LEU A 247 -6.64 -11.54 -9.70
N ASP A 248 -6.20 -12.23 -10.73
CA ASP A 248 -5.46 -13.47 -10.73
C ASP A 248 -4.13 -13.26 -11.48
N ILE A 249 -3.21 -14.21 -11.31
CA ILE A 249 -1.94 -14.17 -12.01
C ILE A 249 -1.46 -15.59 -12.28
N GLU A 250 -0.85 -15.81 -13.44
CA GLU A 250 -0.27 -17.10 -13.81
C GLU A 250 0.77 -17.54 -12.77
N PRO A 251 1.03 -18.84 -12.58
CA PRO A 251 2.08 -19.30 -11.70
C PRO A 251 3.45 -18.71 -12.06
N LEU A 252 4.30 -18.53 -11.06
CA LEU A 252 5.66 -18.07 -11.27
C LEU A 252 6.47 -19.12 -12.06
N HIS A 253 7.05 -18.71 -13.18
CA HIS A 253 8.04 -19.52 -13.92
C HIS A 253 9.43 -19.42 -13.27
N GLU A 254 10.16 -20.52 -13.23
CA GLU A 254 11.52 -20.58 -12.64
C GLU A 254 12.52 -19.69 -13.40
N ASP A 255 12.38 -19.61 -14.73
CA ASP A 255 13.29 -18.87 -15.62
C ASP A 255 12.91 -17.39 -15.82
N ILE A 256 12.06 -16.82 -14.94
CA ILE A 256 11.62 -15.42 -15.08
C ILE A 256 12.80 -14.44 -14.93
N SER A 257 12.89 -13.49 -15.86
CA SER A 257 13.87 -12.41 -15.78
C SER A 257 13.63 -11.53 -14.55
N TRP A 258 14.68 -10.91 -13.98
CA TRP A 258 14.50 -10.00 -12.86
C TRP A 258 13.59 -8.82 -13.20
N THR A 259 13.69 -8.29 -14.42
CA THR A 259 12.85 -7.19 -14.90
C THR A 259 11.37 -7.58 -14.99
N ASP A 260 11.06 -8.77 -15.52
CA ASP A 260 9.68 -9.25 -15.59
C ASP A 260 9.12 -9.60 -14.22
N TRP A 261 9.95 -10.16 -13.34
CA TRP A 261 9.58 -10.41 -11.96
C TRP A 261 9.28 -9.09 -11.21
N VAL A 262 10.12 -8.07 -11.38
CA VAL A 262 9.90 -6.74 -10.78
C VAL A 262 8.58 -6.16 -11.28
N ARG A 263 8.30 -6.22 -12.59
CA ARG A 263 7.03 -5.75 -13.16
C ARG A 263 5.84 -6.49 -12.52
N ARG A 264 5.92 -7.81 -12.48
CA ARG A 264 4.91 -8.69 -11.86
C ARG A 264 4.66 -8.36 -10.39
N GLU A 265 5.71 -8.21 -9.58
CA GLU A 265 5.61 -7.91 -8.16
C GLU A 265 5.10 -6.47 -7.92
N THR A 266 5.51 -5.51 -8.74
CA THR A 266 5.05 -4.11 -8.72
C THR A 266 3.54 -4.04 -9.00
N VAL A 267 3.06 -4.73 -10.03
CA VAL A 267 1.62 -4.85 -10.35
C VAL A 267 0.87 -5.48 -9.17
N LYS A 268 1.35 -6.61 -8.66
CA LYS A 268 0.74 -7.31 -7.51
C LYS A 268 0.63 -6.40 -6.29
N ARG A 269 1.69 -5.69 -5.93
CA ARG A 269 1.69 -4.73 -4.81
C ARG A 269 0.75 -3.56 -5.05
N THR A 270 0.71 -3.02 -6.28
CA THR A 270 -0.24 -1.96 -6.65
C THR A 270 -1.69 -2.41 -6.39
N LYS A 271 -2.06 -3.60 -6.86
CA LYS A 271 -3.40 -4.20 -6.64
C LYS A 271 -3.72 -4.33 -5.15
N PHE A 272 -2.80 -4.84 -4.33
CA PHE A 272 -2.99 -4.96 -2.88
C PHE A 272 -3.10 -3.62 -2.16
N ILE A 273 -2.38 -2.59 -2.60
CA ILE A 273 -2.49 -1.25 -1.98
C ILE A 273 -3.80 -0.58 -2.38
N VAL A 274 -4.26 -0.68 -3.64
CA VAL A 274 -5.60 -0.22 -4.03
C VAL A 274 -6.67 -0.92 -3.18
N TYR A 275 -6.54 -2.23 -2.99
CA TYR A 275 -7.41 -3.01 -2.09
C TYR A 275 -7.36 -2.50 -0.64
N GLY A 276 -6.16 -2.24 -0.12
CA GLY A 276 -5.97 -1.70 1.22
C GLY A 276 -6.61 -0.31 1.40
N PHE A 277 -6.47 0.59 0.44
CA PHE A 277 -7.12 1.91 0.49
C PHE A 277 -8.64 1.81 0.41
N SER A 278 -9.17 0.89 -0.40
CA SER A 278 -10.61 0.61 -0.43
C SER A 278 -11.14 0.20 0.94
N ASN A 279 -10.40 -0.65 1.66
CA ASN A 279 -10.74 -1.06 3.03
C ASN A 279 -10.52 0.06 4.05
N LEU A 280 -9.49 0.88 3.86
CA LEU A 280 -9.23 2.04 4.71
C LEU A 280 -10.39 3.04 4.65
N HIS A 281 -11.00 3.28 3.48
CA HIS A 281 -12.18 4.13 3.38
C HIS A 281 -13.41 3.55 4.10
N CYS A 282 -13.53 2.22 4.18
CA CYS A 282 -14.53 1.59 5.05
C CYS A 282 -14.30 1.98 6.52
N ILE A 283 -13.04 2.09 6.94
CA ILE A 283 -12.63 2.48 8.30
C ILE A 283 -12.86 3.96 8.57
N VAL A 284 -12.43 4.82 7.67
CA VAL A 284 -12.42 6.27 7.92
C VAL A 284 -13.78 6.88 7.65
N TYR A 285 -14.48 6.43 6.60
CA TYR A 285 -15.68 7.09 6.10
C TYR A 285 -16.96 6.25 6.19
N ASN A 286 -16.85 4.98 6.64
CA ASN A 286 -17.98 4.05 6.68
C ASN A 286 -18.64 3.87 5.30
N ILE A 287 -17.83 3.88 4.25
CA ILE A 287 -18.25 3.65 2.86
C ILE A 287 -17.95 2.19 2.49
N PRO A 288 -18.83 1.48 1.77
CA PRO A 288 -18.55 0.12 1.32
C PRO A 288 -17.26 0.01 0.48
N PRO A 289 -16.56 -1.13 0.54
CA PRO A 289 -15.35 -1.32 -0.25
C PRO A 289 -15.70 -1.41 -1.74
N PHE A 290 -14.88 -0.80 -2.59
CA PHE A 290 -15.01 -0.85 -4.04
C PHE A 290 -14.38 -2.10 -4.65
N MET A 291 -13.64 -2.89 -3.85
CA MET A 291 -13.11 -4.20 -4.22
C MET A 291 -13.29 -5.17 -3.05
N LEU A 292 -13.91 -6.31 -3.32
CA LEU A 292 -14.19 -7.35 -2.34
C LEU A 292 -12.98 -8.27 -2.14
N THR A 293 -12.82 -8.77 -0.92
CA THR A 293 -11.80 -9.76 -0.58
C THR A 293 -11.91 -10.99 -1.48
N SER A 294 -13.11 -11.44 -1.84
CA SER A 294 -13.34 -12.61 -2.69
C SER A 294 -12.90 -12.43 -4.15
N GLU A 295 -12.75 -11.19 -4.62
CA GLU A 295 -12.27 -10.90 -5.97
C GLU A 295 -10.75 -11.10 -6.10
N VAL A 296 -10.00 -10.96 -4.99
CA VAL A 296 -8.53 -10.99 -4.99
C VAL A 296 -8.01 -12.43 -4.97
N LYS A 297 -7.58 -12.95 -6.12
CA LYS A 297 -7.03 -14.31 -6.30
C LYS A 297 -5.52 -14.31 -6.55
N LEU A 298 -4.82 -13.29 -6.05
CA LEU A 298 -3.38 -13.12 -6.19
C LEU A 298 -2.60 -13.89 -5.12
N PRO A 299 -1.35 -14.29 -5.38
CA PRO A 299 -0.42 -14.68 -4.32
C PRO A 299 -0.12 -13.48 -3.41
N LEU A 300 0.35 -13.73 -2.19
CA LEU A 300 0.78 -12.66 -1.29
C LEU A 300 2.01 -11.91 -1.88
N PRO A 301 2.19 -10.62 -1.57
CA PRO A 301 3.42 -9.90 -1.89
C PRO A 301 4.66 -10.54 -1.24
N CYS A 302 5.81 -10.47 -1.91
CA CYS A 302 7.06 -11.04 -1.41
C CYS A 302 7.65 -10.23 -0.23
N THR A 303 8.79 -10.66 0.27
CA THR A 303 9.53 -9.96 1.34
C THR A 303 10.05 -8.60 0.88
N ALA A 304 10.29 -7.69 1.82
CA ALA A 304 10.94 -6.41 1.56
C ALA A 304 12.37 -6.59 1.02
N ALA A 305 13.08 -7.65 1.45
CA ALA A 305 14.43 -7.94 0.97
C ALA A 305 14.45 -8.27 -0.53
N GLU A 306 13.51 -9.08 -1.01
CA GLU A 306 13.38 -9.39 -2.44
C GLU A 306 12.95 -8.17 -3.26
N PHE A 307 11.97 -7.40 -2.77
CA PHE A 307 11.42 -6.27 -3.51
C PHE A 307 12.30 -5.01 -3.47
N LYS A 308 13.15 -4.83 -2.46
CA LYS A 308 14.09 -3.69 -2.38
C LYS A 308 15.45 -3.99 -3.01
N ALA A 309 15.66 -5.19 -3.56
CA ALA A 309 16.91 -5.57 -4.22
C ALA A 309 17.25 -4.59 -5.35
N SER A 310 18.47 -4.05 -5.36
CA SER A 310 18.88 -3.05 -6.35
C SER A 310 19.47 -3.64 -7.63
N THR A 311 19.75 -4.95 -7.62
CA THR A 311 20.37 -5.69 -8.73
C THR A 311 19.78 -7.09 -8.83
N GLU A 312 19.85 -7.68 -10.02
CA GLU A 312 19.44 -9.07 -10.23
C GLU A 312 20.19 -10.06 -9.32
N ALA A 313 21.49 -9.82 -9.07
CA ALA A 313 22.29 -10.67 -8.18
C ALA A 313 21.79 -10.63 -6.73
N SER A 314 21.52 -9.43 -6.19
CA SER A 314 20.97 -9.28 -4.83
C SER A 314 19.55 -9.84 -4.71
N TRP A 315 18.75 -9.72 -5.77
CA TRP A 315 17.43 -10.34 -5.86
C TRP A 315 17.51 -11.86 -5.82
N LYS A 316 18.37 -12.49 -6.65
CA LYS A 316 18.58 -13.94 -6.65
C LYS A 316 19.03 -14.45 -5.28
N GLU A 317 19.90 -13.71 -4.60
CA GLU A 317 20.36 -14.07 -3.24
C GLU A 317 19.22 -13.98 -2.21
N ALA A 318 18.38 -12.95 -2.28
CA ALA A 318 17.19 -12.84 -1.42
C ALA A 318 16.23 -14.01 -1.65
N ARG A 319 16.00 -14.40 -2.91
CA ARG A 319 15.09 -15.50 -3.27
C ARG A 319 15.51 -16.87 -2.77
N LYS A 320 16.80 -17.12 -2.56
CA LYS A 320 17.27 -18.40 -2.00
C LYS A 320 16.69 -18.70 -0.61
N LYS A 321 16.27 -17.66 0.11
CA LYS A 321 15.68 -17.75 1.45
C LYS A 321 14.14 -17.72 1.43
N SER A 322 13.54 -17.57 0.24
CA SER A 322 12.11 -17.39 0.08
C SER A 322 11.36 -18.70 0.08
N THR A 323 10.13 -18.66 0.59
CA THR A 323 9.18 -19.76 0.51
C THR A 323 8.37 -19.69 -0.80
N PRO A 324 7.72 -20.79 -1.22
CA PRO A 324 6.81 -20.78 -2.36
C PRO A 324 5.70 -19.73 -2.22
N GLU A 325 5.22 -19.20 -3.35
CA GLU A 325 4.11 -18.22 -3.36
C GLU A 325 2.84 -18.85 -2.73
N VAL A 326 2.28 -18.19 -1.71
CA VAL A 326 1.03 -18.59 -1.08
C VAL A 326 -0.10 -17.71 -1.60
N LEU A 327 -1.21 -18.31 -2.05
CA LEU A 327 -2.40 -17.56 -2.46
C LEU A 327 -3.01 -16.79 -1.28
N PHE A 328 -3.42 -15.56 -1.54
CA PHE A 328 -4.04 -14.70 -0.52
C PHE A 328 -5.29 -15.33 0.10
N GLN A 329 -6.13 -15.98 -0.69
CA GLN A 329 -7.33 -16.68 -0.19
C GLN A 329 -6.98 -17.84 0.73
N ASP A 330 -5.94 -18.60 0.40
CA ASP A 330 -5.47 -19.71 1.23
C ASP A 330 -4.90 -19.18 2.55
N ALA A 331 -4.05 -18.15 2.49
CA ALA A 331 -3.50 -17.49 3.67
C ALA A 331 -4.60 -16.88 4.57
N LEU A 332 -5.66 -16.33 3.98
CA LEU A 332 -6.80 -15.80 4.74
C LEU A 332 -7.60 -16.92 5.40
N LYS A 333 -7.95 -17.97 4.67
CA LYS A 333 -8.69 -19.14 5.18
C LYS A 333 -7.97 -19.79 6.36
N ARG A 334 -6.66 -19.86 6.29
CA ARG A 334 -5.76 -20.34 7.35
C ARG A 334 -5.95 -19.59 8.67
N LEU A 335 -6.18 -18.27 8.66
CA LEU A 335 -6.41 -17.48 9.87
C LEU A 335 -7.66 -17.94 10.65
N PHE A 336 -8.70 -18.40 9.96
CA PHE A 336 -9.94 -18.85 10.60
C PHE A 336 -9.89 -20.30 11.11
N SER A 337 -8.79 -21.03 10.86
CA SER A 337 -8.65 -22.42 11.30
C SER A 337 -8.39 -22.54 12.81
N ARG A 338 -8.89 -23.61 13.44
CA ARG A 338 -8.68 -23.90 14.88
C ARG A 338 -7.26 -24.37 15.23
N GLN A 339 -6.51 -24.85 14.24
CA GLN A 339 -5.12 -25.34 14.37
C GLN A 339 -4.09 -24.31 13.90
N GLY A 340 -4.41 -23.01 13.92
CA GLY A 340 -3.63 -21.93 13.30
C GLY A 340 -2.15 -21.78 13.74
N ARG A 341 -1.67 -22.58 14.69
CA ARG A 341 -0.27 -22.62 15.14
C ARG A 341 0.69 -23.25 14.13
N ASP A 342 0.27 -24.28 13.40
CA ASP A 342 1.10 -24.95 12.38
C ASP A 342 1.03 -24.24 11.01
N VAL A 343 0.21 -23.18 10.93
CA VAL A 343 -0.34 -22.69 9.66
C VAL A 343 0.18 -21.28 9.30
N THR A 344 0.73 -20.54 10.26
CA THR A 344 1.41 -19.26 10.01
C THR A 344 2.88 -19.49 9.66
N GLU A 345 3.12 -20.23 8.58
CA GLU A 345 4.38 -20.11 7.85
C GLU A 345 4.59 -18.65 7.44
N TYR A 346 5.85 -18.21 7.44
CA TYR A 346 6.27 -16.82 7.32
C TYR A 346 5.62 -16.07 6.15
N ASN A 347 4.58 -15.27 6.41
CA ASN A 347 4.08 -14.27 5.47
C ASN A 347 4.99 -13.05 5.52
N SER A 348 5.25 -12.39 4.39
CA SER A 348 5.95 -11.10 4.37
C SER A 348 5.17 -10.02 5.14
N SER A 349 5.86 -8.93 5.52
CA SER A 349 5.21 -7.77 6.13
C SER A 349 4.10 -7.19 5.25
N SER A 350 4.33 -7.17 3.93
CA SER A 350 3.34 -6.71 2.94
C SER A 350 2.18 -7.71 2.80
N GLY A 351 2.42 -9.01 2.92
CA GLY A 351 1.38 -10.03 2.97
C GLY A 351 0.52 -9.95 4.23
N ASN A 352 1.14 -9.78 5.40
CA ASN A 352 0.43 -9.55 6.65
C ASN A 352 -0.42 -8.27 6.61
N TYR A 353 0.08 -7.21 5.96
CA TYR A 353 -0.67 -5.98 5.72
C TYR A 353 -1.93 -6.23 4.86
N ALA A 354 -1.83 -7.02 3.79
CA ALA A 354 -2.99 -7.41 2.98
C ALA A 354 -4.02 -8.23 3.78
N LEU A 355 -3.55 -9.18 4.60
CA LEU A 355 -4.41 -10.04 5.41
C LEU A 355 -5.19 -9.25 6.48
N ILE A 356 -4.58 -8.26 7.13
CA ILE A 356 -5.31 -7.47 8.14
C ILE A 356 -6.41 -6.61 7.49
N HIS A 357 -6.18 -6.10 6.28
CA HIS A 357 -7.22 -5.42 5.50
C HIS A 357 -8.39 -6.34 5.14
N ALA A 358 -8.13 -7.62 4.88
CA ALA A 358 -9.18 -8.63 4.69
C ALA A 358 -10.03 -8.86 5.93
N LEU A 359 -9.40 -8.98 7.11
CA LEU A 359 -10.12 -9.10 8.37
C LEU A 359 -10.95 -7.84 8.65
N ILE A 360 -10.43 -6.66 8.36
CA ILE A 360 -11.17 -5.40 8.48
C ILE A 360 -12.41 -5.39 7.59
N GLN A 361 -12.28 -5.81 6.33
CA GLN A 361 -13.41 -5.90 5.41
C GLN A 361 -14.46 -6.92 5.90
N HIS A 362 -14.01 -8.06 6.41
CA HIS A 362 -14.88 -9.09 6.98
C HIS A 362 -15.68 -8.56 8.19
N VAL A 363 -15.00 -7.87 9.12
CA VAL A 363 -15.63 -7.20 10.27
C VAL A 363 -16.65 -6.14 9.81
N PHE A 364 -16.33 -5.36 8.78
CA PHE A 364 -17.23 -4.36 8.23
C PHE A 364 -18.54 -4.99 7.71
N PHE A 365 -18.44 -6.04 6.88
CA PHE A 365 -19.63 -6.69 6.33
C PHE A 365 -20.45 -7.41 7.40
N LEU A 366 -19.82 -8.12 8.33
CA LEU A 366 -20.54 -8.78 9.43
C LEU A 366 -21.35 -7.78 10.26
N ARG A 367 -20.77 -6.61 10.56
CA ARG A 367 -21.48 -5.53 11.26
C ARG A 367 -22.60 -4.92 10.43
N GLN A 368 -22.39 -4.74 9.12
CA GLN A 368 -23.43 -4.22 8.23
C GLN A 368 -24.63 -5.18 8.19
N VAL A 369 -24.38 -6.49 8.10
CA VAL A 369 -25.43 -7.52 8.12
C VAL A 369 -26.12 -7.57 9.49
N ALA A 370 -25.36 -7.55 10.59
CA ALA A 370 -25.92 -7.59 11.94
C ALA A 370 -26.86 -6.41 12.22
N ARG A 371 -26.51 -5.20 11.79
CA ARG A 371 -27.35 -4.00 11.91
C ARG A 371 -28.66 -4.06 11.13
N CYS A 372 -28.69 -4.84 10.06
CA CYS A 372 -29.87 -5.01 9.21
C CYS A 372 -30.73 -6.22 9.62
N ARG A 373 -30.41 -6.90 10.74
CA ARG A 373 -31.27 -7.96 11.28
C ARG A 373 -32.56 -7.31 11.81
N PHE A 374 -33.70 -7.81 11.32
CA PHE A 374 -35.02 -7.31 11.71
C PHE A 374 -35.42 -7.68 13.16
N GLU A 375 -34.72 -8.64 13.76
CA GLU A 375 -34.94 -9.12 15.12
C GLU A 375 -33.63 -9.02 15.95
N GLY A 376 -33.71 -8.45 17.16
CA GLY A 376 -32.60 -8.31 18.11
C GLY A 376 -31.92 -6.93 18.14
N ALA A 377 -30.94 -6.77 19.03
CA ALA A 377 -30.23 -5.50 19.27
C ALA A 377 -29.26 -5.07 18.13
N GLY A 378 -29.22 -5.81 17.01
CA GLY A 378 -28.29 -5.56 15.91
C GLY A 378 -26.85 -6.03 16.18
N ASP A 379 -26.66 -6.91 17.17
CA ASP A 379 -25.36 -7.42 17.59
C ASP A 379 -24.86 -8.61 16.74
N LEU A 380 -23.54 -8.80 16.74
CA LEU A 380 -22.87 -9.95 16.13
C LEU A 380 -23.24 -11.26 16.86
N SER A 381 -23.30 -12.39 16.13
CA SER A 381 -23.54 -13.67 16.80
C SER A 381 -22.31 -14.12 17.62
N PRO A 382 -22.48 -14.92 18.69
CA PRO A 382 -21.35 -15.46 19.44
C PRO A 382 -20.38 -16.28 18.58
N GLU A 383 -20.89 -16.95 17.55
CA GLU A 383 -20.09 -17.72 16.59
C GLU A 383 -19.22 -16.79 15.71
N ASP A 384 -19.82 -15.71 15.18
CA ASP A 384 -19.10 -14.68 14.41
C ASP A 384 -18.00 -14.05 15.26
N ILE A 385 -18.29 -13.77 16.53
CA ILE A 385 -17.35 -13.22 17.51
C ILE A 385 -16.17 -14.18 17.70
N SER A 386 -16.43 -15.44 18.06
CA SER A 386 -15.38 -16.43 18.31
C SER A 386 -14.50 -16.67 17.08
N SER A 387 -15.12 -16.72 15.91
CA SER A 387 -14.44 -16.89 14.62
C SER A 387 -13.48 -15.73 14.31
N LEU A 388 -13.95 -14.48 14.48
CA LEU A 388 -13.15 -13.28 14.30
C LEU A 388 -12.01 -13.13 15.32
N GLU A 389 -12.26 -13.42 16.59
CA GLU A 389 -11.24 -13.40 17.64
C GLU A 389 -10.13 -14.41 17.33
N ASN A 390 -10.50 -15.62 16.90
CA ASN A 390 -9.54 -16.63 16.47
C ASN A 390 -8.68 -16.13 15.30
N ALA A 391 -9.30 -15.53 14.28
CA ALA A 391 -8.60 -15.01 13.12
C ALA A 391 -7.63 -13.86 13.46
N LEU A 392 -8.07 -12.88 14.27
CA LEU A 392 -7.23 -11.77 14.71
C LEU A 392 -6.07 -12.23 15.61
N ARG A 393 -6.32 -13.23 16.46
CA ARG A 393 -5.29 -13.85 17.30
C ARG A 393 -4.26 -14.59 16.44
N ASN A 394 -4.69 -15.38 15.46
CA ASN A 394 -3.80 -16.10 14.56
C ASN A 394 -2.96 -15.14 13.72
N TRP A 395 -3.56 -14.04 13.24
CA TRP A 395 -2.83 -12.98 12.56
C TRP A 395 -1.74 -12.38 13.48
N GLN A 396 -2.08 -12.10 14.74
CA GLN A 396 -1.12 -11.54 15.70
C GLN A 396 0.03 -12.49 16.02
N ILE A 397 -0.23 -13.80 16.10
CA ILE A 397 0.79 -14.83 16.29
C ILE A 397 1.74 -14.84 15.08
N GLY A 398 1.19 -14.93 13.86
CA GLY A 398 1.98 -14.92 12.63
C GLY A 398 2.80 -13.63 12.46
N TRP A 399 2.23 -12.49 12.82
CA TRP A 399 2.96 -11.22 12.84
C TRP A 399 4.14 -11.29 13.82
N ARG A 400 3.97 -11.77 15.05
CA ARG A 400 5.08 -11.82 16.03
C ARG A 400 6.22 -12.75 15.62
N GLN A 401 5.91 -13.79 14.84
CA GLN A 401 6.90 -14.77 14.38
C GLN A 401 7.66 -14.34 13.12
N ASN A 402 7.14 -13.37 12.36
CA ASN A 402 7.79 -12.90 11.13
C ASN A 402 9.07 -12.09 11.44
N PRO A 403 10.25 -12.43 10.87
CA PRO A 403 11.50 -11.69 11.03
C PRO A 403 11.47 -10.22 10.58
N GLU A 404 10.59 -9.89 9.64
CA GLU A 404 10.39 -8.52 9.18
C GLU A 404 9.55 -7.69 10.15
N SER A 405 8.87 -8.33 11.11
CA SER A 405 7.99 -7.65 12.04
C SER A 405 8.75 -6.79 13.03
N SER A 406 8.36 -5.53 13.09
CA SER A 406 8.95 -4.58 14.01
C SER A 406 7.94 -3.54 14.46
N LEU A 407 8.01 -3.16 15.74
CA LEU A 407 7.32 -1.97 16.26
C LEU A 407 8.14 -0.69 16.06
N ASN A 408 9.36 -0.79 15.53
CA ASN A 408 10.18 0.38 15.22
C ASN A 408 9.78 0.93 13.83
N PRO A 409 9.26 2.16 13.73
CA PRO A 409 8.93 2.78 12.44
C PRO A 409 10.14 2.98 11.53
N MET A 410 11.35 3.03 12.09
CA MET A 410 12.62 3.20 11.38
C MET A 410 13.34 1.86 11.12
N ASN A 411 12.62 0.73 11.12
CA ASN A 411 13.22 -0.57 10.79
C ASN A 411 13.72 -0.61 9.33
N ARG A 412 14.82 -1.33 9.06
CA ARG A 412 15.39 -1.51 7.71
C ARG A 412 14.38 -2.09 6.70
N ASN A 413 13.46 -2.94 7.15
CA ASN A 413 12.41 -3.53 6.31
C ASN A 413 11.24 -2.57 6.05
N GLY A 414 11.27 -1.37 6.63
CA GLY A 414 10.26 -0.34 6.50
C GLY A 414 9.15 -0.43 7.57
N PRO A 415 8.30 0.61 7.65
CA PRO A 415 7.23 0.74 8.64
C PRO A 415 5.97 -0.10 8.35
N VAL A 416 5.92 -0.89 7.27
CA VAL A 416 4.71 -1.67 6.88
C VAL A 416 4.26 -2.61 8.00
N ALA A 417 5.19 -3.29 8.67
CA ALA A 417 4.89 -4.14 9.81
C ALA A 417 4.30 -3.36 11.00
N PHE A 418 4.86 -2.18 11.29
CA PHE A 418 4.34 -1.27 12.33
C PHE A 418 2.93 -0.80 11.99
N ASN A 419 2.70 -0.33 10.76
CA ASN A 419 1.39 0.12 10.27
C ASN A 419 0.34 -0.98 10.38
N SER A 420 0.72 -2.23 10.11
CA SER A 420 -0.18 -3.38 10.24
C SER A 420 -0.69 -3.58 11.68
N THR A 421 0.10 -3.22 12.70
CA THR A 421 -0.34 -3.31 14.10
C THR A 421 -1.37 -2.24 14.46
N ALA A 422 -1.30 -1.06 13.84
CA ALA A 422 -2.32 -0.03 14.01
C ALA A 422 -3.65 -0.46 13.38
N LEU A 423 -3.60 -1.10 12.21
CA LEU A 423 -4.78 -1.71 11.58
C LEU A 423 -5.37 -2.85 12.40
N LEU A 424 -4.54 -3.68 13.04
CA LEU A 424 -5.01 -4.70 13.98
C LEU A 424 -5.78 -4.09 15.15
N ARG A 425 -5.25 -3.01 15.75
CA ARG A 425 -5.95 -2.28 16.81
C ARG A 425 -7.28 -1.74 16.32
N LEU A 426 -7.31 -1.13 15.13
CA LEU A 426 -8.54 -0.64 14.50
C LEU A 426 -9.55 -1.76 14.25
N ALA A 427 -9.10 -2.96 13.86
CA ALA A 427 -9.95 -4.13 13.70
C ALA A 427 -10.56 -4.57 15.03
N TYR A 428 -9.79 -4.67 16.11
CA TYR A 428 -10.30 -4.98 17.46
C TYR A 428 -11.27 -3.92 17.98
N ILE A 429 -10.94 -2.64 17.77
CA ILE A 429 -11.81 -1.51 18.10
C ILE A 429 -13.11 -1.58 17.31
N ARG A 430 -13.04 -1.88 16.01
CA ARG A 430 -14.22 -2.12 15.20
C ARG A 430 -14.78 -3.52 15.37
N PHE A 431 -14.34 -4.30 16.33
CA PHE A 431 -14.92 -5.58 16.68
C PHE A 431 -15.68 -5.46 18.01
N ALA A 432 -15.03 -4.93 19.04
CA ALA A 432 -15.66 -4.55 20.30
C ALA A 432 -16.44 -3.23 20.15
N GLY A 433 -17.77 -3.20 20.32
CA GLY A 433 -18.55 -1.95 20.32
C GLY A 433 -17.87 -0.89 21.21
N VAL A 434 -17.55 0.27 20.63
CA VAL A 434 -16.51 1.19 21.13
C VAL A 434 -17.06 2.15 22.19
N LEU A 435 -16.51 2.09 23.42
CA LEU A 435 -16.25 3.24 24.31
C LEU A 435 -15.31 2.84 25.47
N ARG A 436 -15.61 1.75 26.20
CA ARG A 436 -14.85 1.33 27.41
C ARG A 436 -13.41 0.88 27.15
N VAL A 437 -13.15 0.28 25.99
CA VAL A 437 -11.78 -0.16 25.61
C VAL A 437 -10.88 1.04 25.29
N TRP A 438 -11.43 2.13 24.76
CA TRP A 438 -10.66 3.33 24.45
C TRP A 438 -10.32 4.16 25.69
N ALA A 439 -11.20 4.21 26.69
CA ALA A 439 -10.90 4.81 27.99
C ALA A 439 -9.70 4.15 28.70
N MET A 440 -9.54 2.83 28.55
CA MET A 440 -8.42 2.08 29.13
C MET A 440 -7.11 2.26 28.34
N ILE A 441 -7.19 2.35 27.01
CA ILE A 441 -6.00 2.50 26.15
C ILE A 441 -5.41 3.92 26.23
N PHE A 442 -6.25 4.96 26.29
CA PHE A 442 -5.76 6.35 26.39
C PHE A 442 -5.14 6.69 27.75
N LYS A 443 -5.52 5.97 28.82
CA LYS A 443 -4.81 6.03 30.12
C LYS A 443 -3.40 5.43 30.08
N GLY A 444 -3.09 4.59 29.08
CA GLY A 444 -1.84 3.82 29.01
C GLY A 444 -0.70 4.47 28.23
N SER A 445 -0.95 5.47 27.37
CA SER A 445 0.09 6.11 26.54
C SER A 445 0.41 7.54 26.98
N GLN A 446 1.38 7.68 27.87
CA GLN A 446 1.90 8.95 28.39
C GLN A 446 2.80 9.66 27.36
N THR A 447 2.25 10.17 26.26
CA THR A 447 3.08 10.90 25.27
C THR A 447 2.59 12.31 24.95
N TRP A 448 1.33 12.66 25.20
CA TRP A 448 0.82 14.01 24.93
C TRP A 448 -0.30 14.38 25.92
N ALA A 449 -0.15 15.48 26.66
CA ALA A 449 -1.10 15.91 27.71
C ALA A 449 -2.55 16.11 27.21
N ILE A 450 -2.74 16.41 25.91
CA ILE A 450 -4.07 16.54 25.30
C ILE A 450 -4.82 15.21 25.19
N VAL A 451 -4.11 14.09 25.20
CA VAL A 451 -4.68 12.74 25.07
C VAL A 451 -5.37 12.30 26.37
N ASP A 452 -4.86 12.76 27.52
CA ASP A 452 -5.43 12.46 28.85
C ASP A 452 -6.75 13.21 29.09
N VAL A 453 -6.83 14.44 28.56
CA VAL A 453 -8.05 15.26 28.54
C VAL A 453 -9.12 14.62 27.65
N ILE A 454 -8.74 14.09 26.48
CA ILE A 454 -9.67 13.37 25.59
C ILE A 454 -10.16 12.07 26.25
N GLY A 455 -9.27 11.30 26.87
CA GLY A 455 -9.65 10.08 27.60
C GLY A 455 -10.60 10.34 28.78
N SER A 456 -10.37 11.41 29.53
CA SER A 456 -11.24 11.80 30.65
C SER A 456 -12.60 12.31 30.17
N SER A 457 -12.63 13.08 29.08
CA SER A 457 -13.86 13.61 28.49
C SER A 457 -14.75 12.51 27.91
N LEU A 458 -14.14 11.48 27.29
CA LEU A 458 -14.86 10.32 26.76
C LEU A 458 -15.46 9.44 27.86
N ASN A 459 -14.83 9.33 29.05
CA ASN A 459 -15.42 8.66 30.21
C ASN A 459 -16.65 9.42 30.73
N LEU A 460 -16.51 10.74 30.90
CA LEU A 460 -17.62 11.57 31.38
C LEU A 460 -18.84 11.46 30.45
N TYR A 461 -18.59 11.43 29.13
CA TYR A 461 -19.64 11.26 28.13
C TYR A 461 -20.27 9.86 28.16
N ALA A 462 -19.49 8.81 28.42
CA ALA A 462 -20.01 7.45 28.60
C ALA A 462 -20.91 7.36 29.85
N ASP A 463 -20.46 7.94 30.97
CA ASP A 463 -21.23 7.96 32.22
C ASP A 463 -22.55 8.72 32.05
N MET A 464 -22.56 9.81 31.26
CA MET A 464 -23.79 10.55 30.93
C MET A 464 -24.77 9.76 30.05
N LEU A 465 -24.29 8.87 29.18
CA LEU A 465 -25.14 8.00 28.36
C LEU A 465 -25.69 6.80 29.13
N GLU A 466 -25.01 6.37 30.19
CA GLU A 466 -25.45 5.26 31.05
C GLU A 466 -26.37 5.73 32.21
N SER A 467 -26.40 7.03 32.51
CA SER A 467 -27.22 7.64 33.56
C SER A 467 -28.49 8.36 33.05
N GLY A 468 -28.78 8.26 31.75
CA GLY A 468 -29.98 8.79 31.09
C GLY A 468 -30.95 7.72 30.64
#